data_AF-C0QFB8-F1
#
_entry.id   AF-C0QFB8-F1
#
_cell.length_a   1.000
_cell.length_b   1.000
_cell.length_c   1.000
_cell.angle_alpha   90.00
_cell.angle_beta   90.00
_cell.angle_gamma   90.00
#
_symmetry.space_group_name_H-M   'P 1'
#
loop_
_entity.id
_entity.type
_entity.pdbx_description
1 polymer ?
#
loop_
_entity_poly.entity_id
_entity_poly.type
_entity_poly.pdbx_seq_one_letter_code
_entity_poly.pdbx_strand_id
1 'polypeptide(L)'
;MNLPLGSKTCIPAMAFLWTYAVFKFLVGFNVLRAYGINPWIFLFLDTVTVPTYIIGWSRLIASMGEKNQAFRTVLKWSVVTFVSSTLPYLYAAWAGRQSHSKQVWFILIMILIVILVGQLQKLWRTKLSG
;
A
#
# COMPACT_ATOMS: atom_id res chain seq x y z
N MET A 1 16.66 14.22 2.16
CA MET A 1 16.71 14.15 3.66
C MET A 1 16.56 12.69 4.12
N ASN A 2 17.62 12.04 4.62
CA ASN A 2 17.54 10.67 5.15
C ASN A 2 16.89 10.71 6.54
N LEU A 3 15.62 10.33 6.68
CA LEU A 3 15.03 10.10 8.00
C LEU A 3 15.72 8.87 8.60
N PRO A 4 16.51 9.03 9.69
CA PRO A 4 17.09 7.88 10.36
C PRO A 4 15.95 7.06 10.95
N LEU A 5 16.00 5.74 10.74
CA LEU A 5 15.18 4.78 11.46
C LEU A 5 15.39 5.04 12.96
N GLY A 6 14.45 5.73 13.61
CA GLY A 6 14.58 6.19 15.00
C GLY A 6 14.29 7.67 15.28
N SER A 7 13.82 8.47 14.30
CA SER A 7 13.35 9.83 14.62
C SER A 7 12.15 9.77 15.57
N LYS A 8 12.07 10.71 16.53
CA LYS A 8 11.02 10.78 17.57
C LYS A 8 9.57 10.76 17.03
N THR A 9 9.41 11.02 15.73
CA THR A 9 8.14 11.02 14.99
C THR A 9 7.74 9.67 14.39
N CYS A 10 8.67 8.74 14.15
CA CYS A 10 8.34 7.44 13.55
C CYS A 10 7.62 6.50 14.52
N ILE A 11 8.02 6.49 15.79
CA ILE A 11 7.43 5.65 16.83
C ILE A 11 5.94 5.97 17.07
N PRO A 12 5.52 7.24 17.28
CA PRO A 12 4.10 7.55 17.44
C PRO A 12 3.28 7.29 16.18
N ALA A 13 3.86 7.47 14.98
CA ALA A 13 3.19 7.13 13.72
C ALA A 13 2.96 5.60 13.58
N MET A 14 3.95 4.78 13.96
CA MET A 14 3.81 3.32 14.01
C MET A 14 2.72 2.90 14.99
N ALA A 15 2.74 3.44 16.21
CA ALA A 15 1.73 3.14 17.23
C ALA A 15 0.31 3.52 16.79
N PHE A 16 0.16 4.67 16.13
CA PHE A 16 -1.11 5.09 15.54
C PHE A 16 -1.60 4.12 14.46
N LEU A 17 -0.73 3.73 13.52
CA LEU A 17 -1.10 2.81 12.45
C LEU A 17 -1.39 1.40 12.96
N TRP A 18 -0.69 0.91 13.98
CA TRP A 18 -1.03 -0.36 14.64
C TRP A 18 -2.37 -0.30 15.35
N THR A 19 -2.65 0.78 16.08
CA THR A 19 -3.97 1.00 16.68
C THR A 19 -5.07 1.02 15.62
N TYR A 20 -4.83 1.70 14.51
CA TYR A 20 -5.74 1.72 13.37
C TYR A 20 -5.91 0.34 12.72
N ALA A 21 -4.85 -0.46 12.58
CA ALA A 21 -4.92 -1.83 12.06
C ALA A 21 -5.77 -2.73 12.96
N VAL A 22 -5.62 -2.62 14.28
CA VAL A 22 -6.47 -3.32 15.26
C VAL A 22 -7.92 -2.87 15.15
N PHE A 23 -8.18 -1.56 15.07
CA PHE A 23 -9.54 -1.04 14.91
C PHE A 23 -10.19 -1.55 13.60
N LYS A 24 -9.47 -1.45 12.48
CA LYS A 24 -9.90 -1.97 11.17
C LYS A 24 -10.19 -3.47 11.23
N PHE A 25 -9.34 -4.23 11.92
CA PHE A 25 -9.55 -5.66 12.14
C PHE A 25 -10.82 -5.92 12.94
N LEU A 26 -11.04 -5.22 14.06
CA LEU A 26 -12.25 -5.38 14.88
C LEU A 26 -13.53 -5.10 14.08
N VAL A 27 -13.54 -4.03 13.29
CA VAL A 27 -14.68 -3.67 12.42
C VAL A 27 -14.86 -4.70 11.28
N GLY A 28 -13.77 -5.16 10.66
CA GLY A 28 -13.80 -6.06 9.51
C GLY A 28 -13.89 -7.55 9.86
N PHE A 29 -13.78 -7.92 11.14
CA PHE A 29 -13.60 -9.30 11.56
C PHE A 29 -14.73 -10.24 11.14
N ASN A 30 -15.98 -9.83 11.37
CA ASN A 30 -17.15 -10.61 10.97
C ASN A 30 -17.28 -10.72 9.45
N VAL A 31 -16.92 -9.65 8.73
CA VAL A 31 -16.92 -9.63 7.26
C VAL A 31 -15.89 -10.61 6.72
N LEU A 32 -14.66 -10.56 7.20
CA LEU A 32 -13.58 -11.47 6.78
C LEU A 32 -13.97 -12.94 7.02
N ARG A 33 -14.54 -13.27 8.18
CA ARG A 33 -15.02 -14.63 8.47
C ARG A 33 -16.17 -15.05 7.54
N ALA A 34 -17.12 -14.16 7.26
CA ALA A 34 -18.25 -14.46 6.38
C ALA A 34 -17.79 -14.80 4.95
N TYR A 35 -16.67 -14.23 4.51
CA TYR A 35 -16.04 -14.54 3.22
C TYR A 35 -14.99 -15.67 3.28
N GLY A 36 -14.91 -16.43 4.38
CA GLY A 36 -13.97 -17.55 4.55
C GLY A 36 -12.50 -17.12 4.67
N ILE A 37 -12.23 -15.82 4.88
CA ILE A 37 -10.89 -15.28 5.00
C ILE A 37 -10.44 -15.41 6.46
N ASN A 38 -9.26 -15.98 6.73
CA ASN A 38 -8.71 -16.00 8.08
C ASN A 38 -8.33 -14.56 8.50
N PRO A 39 -9.05 -13.95 9.47
CA PRO A 39 -8.84 -12.55 9.84
C PRO A 39 -7.48 -12.32 10.50
N TRP A 40 -6.92 -13.33 11.18
CA TRP A 40 -5.66 -13.22 11.90
C TRP A 40 -4.47 -13.07 10.95
N ILE A 41 -4.49 -13.76 9.82
CA ILE A 41 -3.47 -13.61 8.78
C ILE A 41 -3.57 -12.21 8.16
N PHE A 42 -4.78 -11.71 7.95
CA PHE A 42 -4.99 -10.33 7.48
C PHE A 42 -4.38 -9.32 8.46
N LEU A 43 -4.66 -9.45 9.76
CA LEU A 43 -4.10 -8.58 10.80
C LEU A 43 -2.57 -8.68 10.86
N PHE A 44 -2.01 -9.89 10.78
CA PHE A 44 -0.57 -10.10 10.77
C PHE A 44 0.09 -9.36 9.60
N LEU A 45 -0.46 -9.51 8.39
CA LEU A 45 0.02 -8.81 7.20
C LEU A 45 -0.13 -7.28 7.33
N ASP A 46 -1.28 -6.79 7.81
CA ASP A 46 -1.53 -5.36 8.00
C ASP A 46 -0.59 -4.76 9.06
N THR A 47 -0.16 -5.55 10.06
CA THR A 47 0.73 -5.10 11.14
C THR A 47 2.20 -5.11 10.71
N VAL A 48 2.65 -6.17 10.01
CA VAL A 48 4.05 -6.33 9.59
C VAL A 48 4.43 -5.37 8.47
N THR A 49 3.47 -4.90 7.67
CA THR A 49 3.72 -3.91 6.61
C THR A 49 3.78 -2.47 7.12
N VAL A 50 3.35 -2.17 8.36
CA VAL A 50 3.39 -0.80 8.92
C VAL A 50 4.78 -0.17 8.89
N PRO A 51 5.86 -0.85 9.32
CA PRO A 51 7.19 -0.26 9.27
C PRO A 51 7.64 0.07 7.84
N THR A 52 7.44 -0.86 6.90
CA THR A 52 7.83 -0.66 5.50
C THR A 52 6.95 0.38 4.81
N TYR A 53 5.68 0.51 5.21
CA TYR A 53 4.75 1.53 4.73
C TYR A 53 5.18 2.94 5.16
N ILE A 54 5.52 3.15 6.43
CA ILE A 54 5.99 4.46 6.93
C ILE A 54 7.32 4.85 6.27
N ILE A 55 8.25 3.90 6.17
CA ILE A 55 9.55 4.14 5.50
C ILE A 55 9.33 4.43 4.01
N GLY A 56 8.42 3.69 3.37
CA GLY A 56 8.05 3.89 1.97
C GLY A 56 7.53 5.29 1.72
N TRP A 57 6.50 5.72 2.45
CA TRP A 57 5.89 7.04 2.30
C TRP A 57 6.84 8.18 2.63
N SER A 58 7.58 8.07 3.74
CA SER A 58 8.53 9.12 4.14
C SER A 58 9.61 9.34 3.08
N ARG A 59 10.18 8.26 2.52
CA ARG A 59 11.18 8.35 1.46
C ARG A 59 10.59 8.75 0.11
N LEU A 60 9.36 8.33 -0.19
CA LEU A 60 8.64 8.74 -1.39
C LEU A 60 8.39 10.25 -1.40
N ILE A 61 7.81 10.79 -0.32
CA ILE A 61 7.53 12.22 -0.18
C ILE A 61 8.83 13.03 -0.22
N ALA A 62 9.86 12.57 0.49
CA ALA A 62 11.18 13.22 0.45
C ALA A 62 11.75 13.23 -0.98
N SER A 63 11.61 12.14 -1.74
CA SER A 63 12.08 12.06 -3.12
C SER A 63 11.28 12.93 -4.10
N MET A 64 10.02 13.25 -3.78
CA MET A 64 9.19 14.14 -4.60
C MET A 64 9.47 15.63 -4.35
N GLY A 65 9.99 15.99 -3.17
CA GLY A 65 10.30 17.38 -2.81
C GLY A 65 11.63 17.90 -3.36
N GLU A 66 12.53 17.02 -3.80
CA GLU A 66 13.83 17.39 -4.35
C GLU A 66 13.74 17.55 -5.89
N LYS A 67 14.08 18.74 -6.41
CA LYS A 67 13.95 19.11 -7.85
C LYS A 67 14.75 18.24 -8.84
N ASN A 68 15.70 17.43 -8.37
CA ASN A 68 16.63 16.64 -9.20
C ASN A 68 16.77 15.16 -8.77
N GLN A 69 15.74 14.60 -8.14
CA GLN A 69 15.77 13.17 -7.78
C GLN A 69 15.64 12.28 -9.00
N ALA A 70 16.52 11.27 -9.08
CA ALA A 70 16.47 10.26 -10.13
C ALA A 70 15.12 9.53 -10.11
N PHE A 71 14.44 9.45 -11.25
CA PHE A 71 13.17 8.75 -11.43
C PHE A 71 13.16 7.34 -10.81
N ARG A 72 14.30 6.64 -10.88
CA ARG A 72 14.50 5.31 -10.30
C ARG A 72 14.30 5.26 -8.78
N THR A 73 14.67 6.32 -8.06
CA THR A 73 14.51 6.41 -6.60
C THR A 73 13.05 6.63 -6.23
N VAL A 74 12.36 7.54 -6.92
CA VAL A 74 10.92 7.77 -6.76
C VAL A 74 10.15 6.48 -7.05
N LEU A 75 10.47 5.81 -8.16
CA LEU A 75 9.84 4.54 -8.55
C LEU A 75 10.05 3.45 -7.50
N LYS A 76 11.29 3.29 -6.99
CA LYS A 76 11.61 2.30 -5.95
C LYS A 76 10.74 2.50 -4.70
N TRP A 77 10.68 3.72 -4.17
CA TRP A 77 9.87 4.00 -2.97
C TRP A 77 8.37 3.95 -3.25
N SER A 78 7.94 4.26 -4.48
CA SER A 78 6.55 4.08 -4.91
C SER A 78 6.15 2.60 -4.86
N VAL A 79 7.00 1.71 -5.38
CA VAL A 79 6.75 0.26 -5.35
C VAL A 79 6.73 -0.26 -3.93
N VAL A 80 7.69 0.12 -3.07
CA VAL A 80 7.72 -0.31 -1.66
C VAL A 80 6.45 0.10 -0.92
N THR A 81 6.02 1.34 -1.09
CA THR A 81 4.78 1.88 -0.50
C THR A 81 3.56 1.12 -1.00
N PHE A 82 3.47 0.93 -2.32
CA PHE A 82 2.35 0.24 -2.97
C PHE A 82 2.25 -1.23 -2.53
N VAL A 83 3.37 -1.95 -2.48
CA VAL A 83 3.37 -3.34 -2.01
C VAL A 83 2.95 -3.40 -0.55
N SER A 84 3.51 -2.54 0.30
CA SER A 84 3.19 -2.52 1.73
C SER A 84 1.71 -2.20 1.99
N SER A 85 1.12 -1.31 1.18
CA SER A 85 -0.30 -0.97 1.30
C SER A 85 -1.22 -2.07 0.78
N THR A 86 -0.82 -2.78 -0.27
CA THR A 86 -1.72 -3.68 -1.01
C THR A 86 -1.63 -5.13 -0.50
N LEU A 87 -0.52 -5.53 0.13
CA LEU A 87 -0.29 -6.91 0.56
C LEU A 87 -1.42 -7.52 1.42
N PRO A 88 -1.97 -6.83 2.45
CA PRO A 88 -3.07 -7.40 3.25
C PRO A 88 -4.32 -7.63 2.41
N TYR A 89 -4.60 -6.73 1.47
CA TYR A 89 -5.75 -6.80 0.57
C TYR A 89 -5.57 -7.85 -0.53
N LEU A 90 -4.35 -8.07 -1.02
CA LEU A 90 -4.04 -9.17 -1.93
C LEU A 90 -4.32 -10.52 -1.28
N TYR A 91 -3.93 -10.68 -0.01
CA TYR A 91 -4.29 -11.86 0.77
C TYR A 91 -5.80 -12.00 0.92
N ALA A 92 -6.51 -10.93 1.32
CA ALA A 92 -7.96 -10.97 1.47
C ALA A 92 -8.66 -11.35 0.15
N ALA A 93 -8.21 -10.79 -0.97
CA ALA A 93 -8.74 -11.11 -2.29
C ALA A 93 -8.48 -12.58 -2.65
N TRP A 94 -7.24 -13.05 -2.49
CA TRP A 94 -6.87 -14.44 -2.79
C TRP A 94 -7.62 -15.46 -1.92
N ALA A 95 -7.67 -15.22 -0.60
CA ALA A 95 -8.37 -16.09 0.35
C ALA A 95 -9.89 -16.06 0.16
N GLY A 96 -10.46 -14.88 -0.16
CA GLY A 96 -11.89 -14.68 -0.43
C GLY A 96 -12.31 -15.01 -1.86
N ARG A 97 -11.42 -15.56 -2.69
CA ARG A 97 -11.66 -15.78 -4.12
C ARG A 97 -12.91 -16.63 -4.42
N GLN A 98 -13.28 -17.54 -3.52
CA GLN A 98 -14.46 -18.38 -3.69
C GLN A 98 -15.77 -17.73 -3.21
N SER A 99 -15.69 -16.74 -2.30
CA SER A 99 -16.87 -16.08 -1.72
C SER A 99 -17.16 -14.71 -2.33
N HIS A 100 -16.28 -14.16 -3.17
CA HIS A 100 -16.50 -12.89 -3.86
C HIS A 100 -17.15 -13.08 -5.23
N SER A 101 -18.24 -12.34 -5.49
CA SER A 101 -18.80 -12.20 -6.84
C SER A 101 -17.70 -11.79 -7.83
N LYS A 102 -17.71 -12.38 -9.04
CA LYS A 102 -16.79 -12.04 -10.15
C LYS A 102 -16.70 -10.52 -10.41
N GLN A 103 -17.75 -9.77 -10.06
CA GLN A 103 -17.81 -8.31 -10.17
C GLN A 103 -16.79 -7.58 -9.28
N VAL A 104 -16.51 -8.07 -8.07
CA VAL A 104 -15.55 -7.42 -7.15
C VAL A 104 -14.14 -7.48 -7.72
N TRP A 105 -13.76 -8.63 -8.27
CA TRP A 105 -12.49 -8.82 -8.97
C TRP A 105 -12.39 -7.95 -10.23
N PHE A 106 -13.46 -7.84 -11.00
CA PHE A 106 -13.51 -6.98 -12.18
C PHE A 106 -13.28 -5.50 -11.84
N ILE A 107 -13.93 -4.99 -10.79
CA ILE A 107 -13.78 -3.61 -10.33
C ILE A 107 -12.34 -3.35 -9.83
N LEU A 108 -11.77 -4.27 -9.04
CA LEU A 108 -10.40 -4.14 -8.56
C LEU A 108 -9.38 -4.11 -9.71
N ILE A 109 -9.56 -4.98 -10.72
CA ILE A 109 -8.70 -5.00 -11.91
C ILE A 109 -8.86 -3.70 -12.71
N MET A 110 -10.08 -3.19 -12.88
CA MET A 110 -10.34 -1.91 -13.55
C MET A 110 -9.63 -0.74 -12.86
N ILE A 111 -9.71 -0.65 -11.52
CA ILE A 111 -9.03 0.40 -10.76
C ILE A 111 -7.51 0.32 -10.96
N LEU A 112 -6.94 -0.88 -10.89
CA LEU A 112 -5.50 -1.09 -11.15
C LEU A 112 -5.10 -0.69 -12.58
N ILE A 113 -5.91 -1.03 -13.59
CA ILE A 113 -5.66 -0.65 -14.98
C ILE A 113 -5.69 0.87 -15.13
N VAL A 114 -6.68 1.57 -14.57
CA VAL A 114 -6.76 3.04 -14.66
C VAL A 114 -5.53 3.70 -14.04
N ILE A 115 -5.08 3.23 -12.88
CA ILE A 115 -3.87 3.74 -12.24
C ILE A 115 -2.63 3.48 -13.11
N LEU A 116 -2.48 2.25 -13.63
CA LEU A 116 -1.35 1.88 -14.49
C LEU A 116 -1.32 2.69 -15.80
N VAL A 117 -2.46 2.88 -16.44
CA VAL A 117 -2.60 3.71 -17.64
C VAL A 117 -2.21 5.15 -17.34
N GLY A 118 -2.64 5.71 -16.21
CA GLY A 118 -2.24 7.05 -15.78
C GLY A 118 -0.73 7.20 -15.59
N GLN A 119 -0.07 6.19 -15.01
CA GLN A 119 1.39 6.19 -14.84
C GLN A 119 2.13 6.05 -16.18
N LEU A 120 1.64 5.17 -17.07
CA LEU A 120 2.20 4.99 -18.41
C LEU A 120 2.07 6.27 -19.24
N GLN A 121 0.91 6.94 -19.23
CA GLN A 121 0.72 8.21 -19.93
C GLN A 121 1.68 9.30 -19.44
N LYS A 122 1.98 9.33 -18.13
CA LYS A 122 2.93 10.27 -17.55
C LYS A 122 4.36 9.99 -18.03
N LEU A 123 4.77 8.72 -18.03
CA LEU A 123 6.05 8.25 -18.57
C LEU A 123 6.25 8.61 -20.05
N TRP A 124 5.21 8.41 -20.86
CA TRP A 124 5.24 8.74 -22.28
C TRP A 124 5.37 10.26 -22.50
N ARG A 125 4.65 11.07 -21.73
CA ARG A 125 4.74 12.54 -21.82
C ARG A 125 6.13 13.07 -21.50
N THR A 126 6.78 12.53 -20.47
CA THR A 126 8.14 12.93 -20.09
C THR A 126 9.21 12.56 -21.13
N LYS A 127 8.96 11.53 -21.94
CA LYS A 127 9.86 11.08 -23.00
C LYS A 127 9.75 11.90 -24.30
N LEU A 128 8.66 12.65 -24.46
CA LEU A 128 8.39 13.50 -25.63
C LEU A 128 8.82 14.97 -25.40
N SER A 129 9.14 15.34 -24.16
CA SER A 129 9.48 16.71 -23.76
C SER A 129 10.97 16.93 -23.44
N GLY A 130 11.83 15.95 -23.71
CA GLY A 130 13.29 16.03 -23.58
C GLY A 130 13.96 15.46 -24.80
#